data_AF-A0A1F9LXK0-F1
#
_entry.id   AF-A0A1F9LXK0-F1
#
_cell.length_a   1.000
_cell.length_b   1.000
_cell.length_c   1.000
_cell.angle_alpha   90.00
_cell.angle_beta   90.00
_cell.angle_gamma   90.00
#
_symmetry.space_group_name_H-M   'P 1'
#
loop_
_entity.id
_entity.type
_entity.pdbx_description
1 polymer ?
#
loop_
_entity_poly.entity_id
_entity_poly.type
_entity_poly.pdbx_seq_one_letter_code
_entity_poly.pdbx_strand_id
1 'polypeptide(L)'
;MAKVFFLFDTCTDEKDILDGMRSTLGLSVANHYAFCAVLSHTLAPFDDYNKENLEWIRDMEGDAFTLVPANQDNGLTLISIEELGQKLRDVDFIVPYGN
;
A
#
# COMPACT_ATOMS: atom_id res chain seq x y z
N MET A 1 -17.84 2.55 8.06
CA MET A 1 -16.51 2.67 7.43
C MET A 1 -15.89 1.29 7.42
N ALA A 2 -15.35 0.84 6.29
CA ALA A 2 -14.68 -0.46 6.20
C ALA A 2 -13.16 -0.29 6.21
N LYS A 3 -12.44 -1.28 6.71
CA LYS A 3 -10.99 -1.42 6.64
C LYS A 3 -10.63 -2.30 5.45
N VAL A 4 -9.89 -1.74 4.50
CA VAL A 4 -9.53 -2.42 3.24
C VAL A 4 -8.02 -2.47 3.12
N PHE A 5 -7.48 -3.64 2.75
CA PHE A 5 -6.05 -3.85 2.60
C PHE A 5 -5.73 -4.39 1.20
N PHE A 6 -4.95 -3.64 0.42
CA PHE A 6 -4.45 -4.07 -0.88
C PHE A 6 -3.12 -4.82 -0.75
N LEU A 7 -3.00 -5.97 -1.41
CA LEU A 7 -1.77 -6.76 -1.45
C LEU A 7 -1.20 -6.79 -2.87
N PHE A 8 0.05 -6.33 -3.01
CA PHE A 8 0.79 -6.29 -4.27
C PHE A 8 1.88 -7.39 -4.27
N ASP A 9 1.44 -8.63 -4.49
CA ASP A 9 2.33 -9.81 -4.49
C ASP A 9 2.76 -10.23 -5.89
N THR A 10 1.81 -10.33 -6.83
CA THR A 10 2.04 -10.85 -8.19
C THR A 10 2.29 -9.74 -9.22
N CYS A 11 2.32 -8.47 -8.82
CA CYS A 11 2.57 -7.35 -9.73
C CYS A 11 3.96 -7.48 -10.37
N THR A 12 4.00 -7.74 -11.68
CA THR A 12 5.24 -7.80 -12.46
C THR A 12 5.68 -6.44 -12.99
N ASP A 13 4.74 -5.51 -13.17
CA ASP A 13 4.96 -4.13 -13.58
C ASP A 13 4.78 -3.19 -12.37
N GLU A 14 5.75 -2.29 -12.17
CA GLU A 14 5.68 -1.23 -11.15
C GLU A 14 4.43 -0.36 -11.31
N LYS A 15 3.97 -0.15 -12.55
CA LYS A 15 2.76 0.62 -12.82
C LYS A 15 1.54 0.04 -12.11
N ASP A 16 1.39 -1.29 -12.05
CA ASP A 16 0.26 -1.92 -11.37
C ASP A 16 0.29 -1.63 -9.86
N ILE A 17 1.48 -1.58 -9.27
CA ILE A 17 1.66 -1.22 -7.86
C ILE A 17 1.25 0.24 -7.63
N LEU A 18 1.72 1.17 -8.48
CA LEU A 18 1.37 2.58 -8.37
C LEU A 18 -0.14 2.81 -8.61
N ASP A 19 -0.76 2.07 -9.53
CA ASP A 19 -2.21 2.08 -9.77
C ASP A 19 -2.99 1.54 -8.55
N GLY A 20 -2.46 0.50 -7.90
CA GLY A 20 -2.98 -0.05 -6.65
C GLY A 20 -2.88 0.93 -5.48
N MET A 21 -1.76 1.66 -5.37
CA MET A 21 -1.60 2.73 -4.37
C MET A 21 -2.61 3.85 -4.60
N ARG A 22 -2.85 4.26 -5.85
CA ARG A 22 -3.91 5.24 -6.16
C ARG A 22 -5.31 4.71 -5.85
N SER A 23 -5.56 3.41 -6.02
CA SER A 23 -6.82 2.79 -5.62
C SER A 23 -7.01 2.78 -4.10
N THR A 24 -5.91 2.62 -3.35
CA THR A 24 -5.89 2.74 -1.88
C THR A 24 -6.28 4.16 -1.47
N LEU A 25 -5.64 5.17 -2.06
CA LEU A 25 -6.01 6.58 -1.87
C LEU A 25 -7.48 6.86 -2.23
N GLY A 26 -7.97 6.31 -3.34
CA GLY A 26 -9.37 6.47 -3.76
C GLY A 26 -10.36 5.96 -2.71
N LEU A 27 -10.05 4.83 -2.05
CA LEU A 27 -10.86 4.34 -0.93
C LEU A 27 -10.71 5.21 0.32
N SER A 28 -9.51 5.71 0.62
CA SER A 28 -9.31 6.70 1.70
C SER A 28 -10.20 7.92 1.49
N VAL A 29 -10.21 8.51 0.29
CA VAL A 29 -11.05 9.66 -0.08
C VAL A 29 -12.54 9.34 0.00
N ALA A 30 -12.93 8.09 -0.26
CA ALA A 30 -14.29 7.60 -0.07
C ALA A 30 -14.65 7.30 1.41
N ASN A 31 -13.84 7.77 2.36
CA ASN A 31 -14.05 7.64 3.80
C ASN A 31 -14.02 6.16 4.27
N HIS A 32 -13.06 5.40 3.74
CA HIS A 32 -12.66 4.07 4.20
C HIS A 32 -11.25 4.11 4.82
N TYR A 33 -10.97 3.20 5.75
CA TYR A 33 -9.59 2.99 6.22
C TYR A 33 -8.88 2.10 5.21
N ALA A 34 -8.00 2.67 4.39
CA ALA A 34 -7.34 1.94 3.32
C ALA A 34 -5.83 1.83 3.55
N PHE A 35 -5.33 0.61 3.38
CA PHE A 35 -3.92 0.27 3.54
C PHE A 35 -3.45 -0.53 2.33
N CYS A 36 -2.15 -0.54 2.06
CA CYS A 36 -1.57 -1.42 1.05
C CYS A 36 -0.20 -1.96 1.44
N ALA A 37 0.24 -3.06 0.82
CA ALA A 37 1.59 -3.58 1.01
C ALA A 37 2.24 -4.08 -0.29
N VAL A 38 3.50 -3.71 -0.50
CA VAL A 38 4.39 -4.25 -1.56
C VAL A 38 5.19 -5.41 -0.99
N LEU A 39 4.95 -6.63 -1.48
CA LEU A 39 5.52 -7.84 -0.89
C LEU A 39 6.85 -8.24 -1.50
N SER A 40 7.03 -8.07 -2.82
CA SER A 40 8.13 -8.72 -3.56
C SER A 40 8.86 -7.79 -4.54
N HIS A 41 8.34 -6.60 -4.83
CA HIS A 41 8.88 -5.71 -5.85
C HIS A 41 9.70 -4.55 -5.24
N THR A 42 10.85 -4.24 -5.84
CA THR A 42 11.63 -3.02 -5.52
C THR A 42 11.20 -1.90 -6.45
N LEU A 43 10.70 -0.80 -5.89
CA LEU A 43 10.17 0.34 -6.63
C LEU A 43 11.29 1.32 -7.02
N ALA A 44 11.15 1.95 -8.17
CA ALA A 44 11.95 3.11 -8.52
C ALA A 44 11.69 4.29 -7.55
N PRO A 45 12.62 5.26 -7.44
CA PRO A 45 12.41 6.45 -6.63
C PRO A 45 11.13 7.18 -6.99
N PHE A 46 10.28 7.48 -6.00
CA PHE A 46 9.05 8.21 -6.23
C PHE A 46 9.31 9.63 -6.73
N ASP A 47 8.53 10.04 -7.73
CA ASP A 47 8.34 11.44 -8.09
C ASP A 47 7.45 12.15 -7.05
N ASP A 48 7.26 13.46 -7.23
CA ASP A 48 6.49 14.28 -6.29
C ASP A 48 5.02 13.83 -6.22
N TYR A 49 4.47 13.37 -7.34
CA TYR A 49 3.09 12.87 -7.41
C TYR A 49 2.88 11.61 -6.56
N ASN A 50 3.78 10.62 -6.66
CA ASN A 50 3.65 9.40 -5.86
C ASN A 50 3.95 9.64 -4.37
N LYS A 51 4.82 10.59 -4.04
CA LYS A 51 5.04 11.02 -2.64
C LYS A 51 3.80 11.69 -2.06
N GLU A 52 3.19 12.62 -2.79
CA GLU A 52 1.98 13.32 -2.35
C GLU A 52 0.82 12.32 -2.13
N ASN A 53 0.64 11.34 -3.03
CA ASN A 53 -0.35 10.30 -2.85
C ASN A 53 -0.13 9.50 -1.56
N LEU A 54 1.12 9.16 -1.22
CA LEU A 54 1.46 8.45 0.02
C LEU A 54 1.17 9.29 1.27
N GLU A 55 1.49 10.58 1.23
CA GLU A 55 1.18 11.52 2.31
C GLU A 55 -0.33 11.63 2.54
N TRP A 56 -1.12 11.75 1.46
CA TRP A 56 -2.57 11.82 1.57
C TRP A 56 -3.20 10.52 2.11
N ILE A 57 -2.67 9.36 1.76
CA ILE A 57 -3.11 8.08 2.36
C ILE A 57 -2.96 8.14 3.88
N ARG A 58 -1.85 8.67 4.38
CA ARG A 58 -1.55 8.76 5.82
C ARG A 58 -2.39 9.80 6.54
N ASP A 59 -2.61 10.96 5.91
CA ASP A 59 -3.49 12.00 6.45
C ASP A 59 -4.93 11.50 6.63
N MET A 60 -5.33 10.49 5.85
CA MET A 60 -6.64 9.82 5.94
C MET A 60 -6.62 8.53 6.77
N GLU A 61 -5.69 8.41 7.73
CA GLU A 61 -5.55 7.28 8.66
C GLU A 61 -5.20 5.93 8.00
N GLY A 62 -4.72 5.96 6.76
CA GLY A 62 -4.15 4.81 6.04
C GLY A 62 -2.63 4.70 6.17
N ASP A 63 -2.03 3.73 5.48
CA ASP A 63 -0.56 3.66 5.28
C ASP A 63 -0.20 2.73 4.10
N ALA A 64 1.02 2.88 3.58
CA ALA A 64 1.61 1.97 2.59
C ALA A 64 2.82 1.24 3.17
N PHE A 65 2.72 -0.07 3.24
CA PHE A 65 3.71 -0.96 3.82
C PHE A 65 4.58 -1.65 2.75
N THR A 66 5.69 -2.22 3.18
CA THR A 66 6.52 -3.07 2.32
C THR A 66 7.23 -4.15 3.11
N LEU A 67 7.48 -5.30 2.47
CA LEU A 67 8.42 -6.32 2.96
C LEU A 67 9.82 -6.17 2.35
N VAL A 68 10.00 -5.21 1.43
CA VAL A 68 11.23 -5.00 0.66
C VAL A 68 11.95 -3.78 1.23
N PRO A 69 13.09 -3.93 1.93
CA PRO A 69 13.76 -2.83 2.64
C PRO A 69 14.13 -1.63 1.76
N ALA A 70 14.48 -1.86 0.49
CA ALA A 70 14.83 -0.79 -0.44
C ALA A 70 13.68 0.22 -0.66
N ASN A 71 12.42 -0.19 -0.49
CA ASN A 71 11.27 0.70 -0.67
C ASN A 71 11.10 1.71 0.49
N GLN A 72 11.87 1.58 1.58
CA GLN A 72 11.90 2.61 2.62
C GLN A 72 12.44 3.95 2.10
N ASP A 73 13.29 3.93 1.07
CA ASP A 73 13.80 5.15 0.43
C ASP A 73 12.68 5.96 -0.25
N ASN A 74 11.57 5.31 -0.58
CA ASN A 74 10.33 5.94 -1.08
C ASN A 74 9.38 6.35 0.05
N GLY A 75 9.75 6.11 1.31
CA GLY A 75 8.95 6.42 2.48
C GLY A 75 7.91 5.36 2.85
N LEU A 76 7.89 4.18 2.23
CA LEU A 76 7.01 3.08 2.63
C LEU A 76 7.42 2.53 4.02
N THR A 77 6.44 2.09 4.79
CA THR A 77 6.66 1.53 6.13
C THR A 77 7.11 0.07 6.00
N LEU A 78 8.39 -0.22 6.26
CA LEU A 78 8.89 -1.60 6.30
C LEU A 78 8.26 -2.35 7.48
N ILE A 79 7.72 -3.52 7.20
CA ILE A 79 7.16 -4.46 8.18
C ILE A 79 7.64 -5.88 7.90
N SER A 80 7.52 -6.76 8.90
CA SER A 80 7.72 -8.19 8.73
C SER A 80 6.46 -8.89 8.15
N ILE A 81 6.62 -10.11 7.66
CA ILE A 81 5.50 -10.92 7.19
C ILE A 81 4.52 -11.26 8.34
N GLU A 82 5.03 -11.42 9.56
CA GLU A 82 4.23 -11.65 10.76
C GLU A 82 3.41 -10.42 11.14
N GLU A 83 4.00 -9.22 11.08
CA GLU A 83 3.31 -7.95 11.34
C GLU A 83 2.22 -7.70 10.29
N LEU A 84 2.51 -7.97 9.01
CA LEU A 84 1.51 -7.95 7.94
C LEU A 84 0.36 -8.93 8.26
N GLY A 85 0.70 -10.16 8.63
CA GLY A 85 -0.28 -11.19 8.99
C GLY A 85 -1.10 -10.85 10.24
N GLN A 86 -0.61 -10.00 11.14
CA GLN A 86 -1.40 -9.46 12.24
C GLN A 86 -2.38 -8.39 11.74
N LYS A 87 -1.90 -7.41 10.96
CA LYS A 87 -2.74 -6.34 10.39
C LYS A 87 -3.90 -6.90 9.55
N LEU A 88 -3.64 -7.91 8.73
CA LEU A 88 -4.64 -8.54 7.86
C LEU A 88 -5.77 -9.25 8.63
N ARG A 89 -5.63 -9.53 9.93
CA ARG A 89 -6.72 -10.11 10.75
C ARG A 89 -7.75 -9.07 11.19
N ASP A 90 -7.36 -7.81 11.21
CA ASP A 90 -8.18 -6.70 11.72
C ASP A 90 -8.90 -5.93 10.61
N VAL A 91 -8.75 -6.35 9.35
CA VAL A 91 -9.38 -5.72 8.18
C VAL A 91 -10.63 -6.47 7.74
N ASP A 92 -11.58 -5.73 7.15
CA ASP A 92 -12.84 -6.29 6.66
C ASP A 92 -12.66 -6.93 5.27
N PHE A 93 -11.78 -6.36 4.45
CA PHE A 93 -11.53 -6.81 3.09
C PHE A 93 -10.04 -6.84 2.78
N ILE A 94 -9.60 -7.92 2.12
CA ILE A 94 -8.27 -8.07 1.55
C ILE A 94 -8.43 -8.12 0.04
N VAL A 95 -7.77 -7.21 -0.66
CA VAL A 95 -7.83 -7.06 -2.11
C VAL A 95 -6.48 -7.45 -2.70
N PRO A 96 -6.33 -8.66 -3.26
CA PRO A 96 -5.19 -8.94 -4.12
C PRO A 96 -5.30 -8.04 -5.36
N TYR A 97 -4.19 -7.40 -5.74
CA TYR A 97 -4.17 -6.42 -6.83
C TYR A 97 -3.00 -6.69 -7.78
N GLY A 98 -3.23 -6.42 -9.07
CA GLY A 98 -2.34 -6.77 -10.17
C GLY A 98 -2.58 -8.18 -10.71
N ASN A 99 -1.99 -8.48 -11.87
CA ASN A 99 -2.03 -9.80 -12.51
C ASN A 99 -0.63 -10.40 -12.54
#